data_AF-A0A929GG67-F1
#
_entry.id   AF-A0A929GG67-F1
#
_cell.length_a   1.000
_cell.length_b   1.000
_cell.length_c   1.000
_cell.angle_alpha   90.00
_cell.angle_beta   90.00
_cell.angle_gamma   90.00
#
_symmetry.space_group_name_H-M   'P 1'
#
loop_
_entity.id
_entity.type
_entity.pdbx_description
1 polymer ?
#
loop_
_entity_poly.entity_id
_entity_poly.type
_entity_poly.pdbx_seq_one_letter_code
_entity_poly.pdbx_strand_id
1 'polypeptide(L)'
;MNNLILFFCFILITNLAAISQGIVSEENQWNVLVNEYISGDIDTEIWNFEGDTIINGHVYKMIRGTYYALGGHFLGGYLRENSNKVFYIHPDGDAGTLYDFNLEVGDTCSIITIFYHDQEFNVYITDIDTVEYFGIQRKRWSLIDDYGNEDYWVAGIGSSDGPIHTMMQRGNPPYLSWDLLCFHHNDTLRFIKEGFSECYISHVGIEESYNNMYGIVIFPNPARDKFEVRSAEFGVEKIELFDIMGRKVEELDFPLHTTETEVDVSHLEPGSYFCRICTRNKSITKKILIR
;
A
#
# COMPACT_ATOMS: atom_id res chain seq x y z
N MET A 1 59.43 -51.17 5.64
CA MET A 1 58.16 -51.10 4.90
C MET A 1 57.19 -50.26 5.71
N ASN A 2 57.17 -48.94 5.49
CA ASN A 2 56.16 -48.04 6.08
C ASN A 2 55.34 -47.48 4.92
N ASN A 3 54.09 -47.91 4.81
CA ASN A 3 53.15 -47.37 3.82
C ASN A 3 52.47 -46.15 4.44
N LEU A 4 52.84 -44.97 3.93
CA LEU A 4 52.19 -43.70 4.21
C LEU A 4 50.94 -43.62 3.33
N ILE A 5 49.75 -43.76 3.92
CA ILE A 5 48.48 -43.59 3.22
C ILE A 5 48.20 -42.08 3.14
N LEU A 6 48.31 -41.50 1.94
CA LEU A 6 47.85 -40.14 1.66
C LEU A 6 46.32 -40.13 1.58
N PHE A 7 45.67 -39.48 2.54
CA PHE A 7 44.23 -39.20 2.48
C PHE A 7 44.03 -37.95 1.61
N PHE A 8 43.62 -38.13 0.35
CA PHE A 8 43.28 -37.03 -0.55
C PHE A 8 41.86 -36.56 -0.20
N CYS A 9 41.76 -35.47 0.56
CA CYS A 9 40.47 -34.86 0.91
C CYS A 9 39.95 -34.09 -0.32
N PHE A 10 39.03 -34.70 -1.05
CA PHE A 10 38.33 -34.05 -2.16
C PHE A 10 37.35 -33.03 -1.57
N ILE A 11 37.74 -31.76 -1.54
CA ILE A 11 36.83 -30.66 -1.21
C ILE A 11 35.87 -30.53 -2.40
N LEU A 12 34.64 -31.01 -2.24
CA LEU A 12 33.55 -30.73 -3.16
C LEU A 12 33.27 -29.22 -3.06
N ILE A 13 33.82 -28.44 -3.99
CA ILE A 13 33.38 -27.07 -4.21
C ILE A 13 32.01 -27.19 -4.89
N THR A 14 30.95 -27.24 -4.09
CA THR A 14 29.60 -27.00 -4.59
C THR A 14 29.59 -25.56 -5.08
N ASN A 15 29.51 -25.36 -6.39
CA ASN A 15 29.12 -24.07 -6.95
C ASN A 15 27.75 -23.72 -6.33
N LEU A 16 27.76 -22.88 -5.29
CA LEU A 16 26.58 -22.12 -4.91
C LEU A 16 26.33 -21.18 -6.09
N ALA A 17 25.55 -21.64 -7.07
CA ALA A 17 24.83 -20.72 -7.91
C ALA A 17 24.13 -19.77 -6.93
N ALA A 18 24.44 -18.48 -7.02
CA ALA A 18 23.75 -17.47 -6.23
C ALA A 18 22.26 -17.73 -6.43
N ILE A 19 21.59 -18.16 -5.37
CA ILE A 19 20.16 -18.41 -5.41
C ILE A 19 19.56 -17.02 -5.65
N SER A 20 19.05 -16.84 -6.86
CA SER A 20 18.23 -15.68 -7.22
C SER A 20 17.23 -15.44 -6.09
N GLN A 21 16.92 -14.17 -5.79
CA GLN A 21 15.86 -13.82 -4.86
C GLN A 21 14.55 -14.54 -5.23
N GLY A 22 14.34 -14.83 -6.51
CA GLY A 22 13.14 -15.54 -6.97
C GLY A 22 11.92 -14.64 -6.89
N ILE A 23 12.13 -13.32 -6.97
CA ILE A 23 11.07 -12.32 -6.95
C ILE A 23 10.31 -12.39 -8.27
N VAL A 24 11.01 -12.48 -9.40
CA VAL A 24 10.39 -12.52 -10.73
C VAL A 24 9.95 -13.94 -11.08
N SER A 25 8.82 -14.36 -10.50
CA SER A 25 8.25 -15.70 -10.64
C SER A 25 6.71 -15.68 -10.71
N GLU A 26 6.13 -16.51 -11.58
CA GLU A 26 4.67 -16.70 -11.69
C GLU A 26 4.06 -17.40 -10.48
N GLU A 27 4.89 -18.02 -9.65
CA GLU A 27 4.47 -18.67 -8.40
C GLU A 27 4.20 -17.66 -7.28
N ASN A 28 4.55 -16.39 -7.48
CA ASN A 28 4.46 -15.35 -6.47
C ASN A 28 3.19 -14.52 -6.60
N GLN A 29 2.64 -14.12 -5.45
CA GLN A 29 1.56 -13.15 -5.34
C GLN A 29 1.84 -12.16 -4.22
N TRP A 30 1.60 -10.89 -4.45
CA TRP A 30 1.61 -9.85 -3.42
C TRP A 30 0.21 -9.28 -3.26
N ASN A 31 -0.18 -9.07 -2.02
CA ASN A 31 -1.40 -8.36 -1.66
C ASN A 31 -0.98 -7.05 -1.00
N VAL A 32 -1.30 -5.94 -1.64
CA VAL A 32 -0.84 -4.60 -1.25
C VAL A 32 -2.06 -3.77 -0.88
N LEU A 33 -2.06 -3.25 0.35
CA LEU A 33 -3.06 -2.29 0.79
C LEU A 33 -2.83 -0.99 0.05
N VAL A 34 -3.90 -0.44 -0.54
CA VAL A 34 -3.90 0.90 -1.10
C VAL A 34 -4.84 1.75 -0.27
N ASN A 35 -4.33 2.87 0.24
CA ASN A 35 -5.12 3.82 1.00
C ASN A 35 -5.17 5.14 0.25
N GLU A 36 -6.37 5.55 -0.17
CA GLU A 36 -6.63 6.87 -0.73
C GLU A 36 -7.15 7.82 0.36
N TYR A 37 -6.26 8.67 0.84
CA TYR A 37 -6.49 9.62 1.92
C TYR A 37 -7.53 10.71 1.59
N ILE A 38 -7.83 11.01 0.32
CA ILE A 38 -8.87 12.01 -0.01
C ILE A 38 -10.28 11.42 0.11
N SER A 39 -10.51 10.31 -0.58
CA SER A 39 -11.80 9.62 -0.60
C SER A 39 -12.05 8.85 0.69
N GLY A 40 -10.98 8.43 1.38
CA GLY A 40 -11.04 7.43 2.45
C GLY A 40 -11.21 6.02 1.88
N ASP A 41 -11.06 5.85 0.57
CA ASP A 41 -11.17 4.55 -0.07
C ASP A 41 -9.94 3.72 0.27
N ILE A 42 -10.18 2.48 0.66
CA ILE A 42 -9.15 1.48 0.85
C ILE A 42 -9.52 0.26 0.03
N ASP A 43 -8.53 -0.24 -0.70
CA ASP A 43 -8.62 -1.45 -1.47
C ASP A 43 -7.35 -2.29 -1.29
N THR A 44 -7.39 -3.52 -1.77
CA THR A 44 -6.22 -4.37 -1.90
C THR A 44 -5.92 -4.57 -3.37
N GLU A 45 -4.72 -4.19 -3.78
CA GLU A 45 -4.17 -4.61 -5.06
C GLU A 45 -3.54 -5.99 -4.94
N ILE A 46 -3.88 -6.85 -5.89
CA ILE A 46 -3.28 -8.18 -6.04
C ILE A 46 -2.32 -8.13 -7.22
N TRP A 47 -1.07 -8.46 -6.97
CA TRP A 47 0.00 -8.42 -7.96
C TRP A 47 0.53 -9.82 -8.25
N ASN A 48 0.61 -10.18 -9.54
CA ASN A 48 1.14 -11.46 -10.01
C ASN A 48 1.96 -11.28 -11.29
N PHE A 49 2.84 -12.24 -11.57
CA PHE A 49 3.54 -12.33 -12.83
C PHE A 49 2.77 -13.18 -13.85
N GLU A 50 2.88 -12.82 -15.13
CA GLU A 50 2.27 -13.56 -16.24
C GLU A 50 3.20 -13.61 -17.44
N GLY A 51 3.54 -14.84 -17.85
CA GLY A 51 4.22 -15.11 -19.11
C GLY A 51 5.59 -14.45 -19.25
N ASP A 52 6.19 -14.70 -20.41
CA ASP A 52 7.47 -14.13 -20.80
C ASP A 52 7.30 -13.21 -22.01
N THR A 53 8.10 -12.15 -22.07
CA THR A 53 8.26 -11.27 -23.23
C THR A 53 9.73 -10.96 -23.45
N ILE A 54 10.09 -10.53 -24.66
CA ILE A 54 11.45 -10.14 -25.01
C ILE A 54 11.49 -8.64 -25.28
N ILE A 55 12.26 -7.91 -24.49
CA ILE A 55 12.48 -6.47 -24.64
C ILE A 55 13.98 -6.24 -24.74
N ASN A 56 14.42 -5.60 -25.83
CA ASN A 56 15.84 -5.31 -26.09
C ASN A 56 16.76 -6.55 -25.97
N GLY A 57 16.27 -7.72 -26.39
CA GLY A 57 17.03 -8.97 -26.37
C GLY A 57 17.12 -9.66 -25.00
N HIS A 58 16.46 -9.13 -23.97
CA HIS A 58 16.36 -9.74 -22.65
C HIS A 58 14.94 -10.26 -22.41
N VAL A 59 14.83 -11.39 -21.70
CA VAL A 59 13.55 -11.96 -21.28
C VAL A 59 13.08 -11.24 -20.01
N TYR A 60 11.85 -10.75 -20.05
CA TYR A 60 11.14 -10.13 -18.92
C TYR A 60 9.82 -10.88 -18.69
N LYS A 61 9.34 -10.86 -17.45
CA LYS A 61 7.96 -11.25 -17.12
C LYS A 61 7.09 -10.01 -17.00
N MET A 62 5.82 -10.12 -17.37
CA MET A 62 4.84 -9.05 -17.13
C MET A 62 4.35 -9.12 -15.70
N ILE A 63 4.28 -8.00 -15.00
CA ILE A 63 3.58 -7.91 -13.71
C ILE A 63 2.23 -7.21 -13.91
N ARG A 64 1.16 -7.80 -13.36
CA ARG A 64 -0.21 -7.26 -13.46
C ARG A 64 -0.79 -7.03 -12.06
N GLY A 65 -1.49 -5.91 -11.93
CA GLY A 65 -2.26 -5.54 -10.75
C GLY A 65 -3.74 -5.81 -10.97
N THR A 66 -4.44 -6.23 -9.91
CA THR A 66 -5.90 -6.34 -9.88
C THR A 66 -6.44 -5.69 -8.62
N TYR A 67 -7.39 -4.77 -8.76
CA TYR A 67 -8.14 -4.21 -7.63
C TYR A 67 -9.11 -5.26 -7.06
N TYR A 68 -8.94 -5.67 -5.80
CA TYR A 68 -9.74 -6.71 -5.18
C TYR A 68 -11.23 -6.34 -5.14
N ALA A 69 -11.55 -5.12 -4.72
CA ALA A 69 -12.92 -4.63 -4.63
C ALA A 69 -13.58 -4.41 -6.00
N LEU A 70 -12.83 -3.87 -6.95
CA LEU A 70 -13.36 -3.36 -8.21
C LEU A 70 -13.24 -4.36 -9.37
N GLY A 71 -12.43 -5.41 -9.21
CA GLY A 71 -12.18 -6.43 -10.25
C GLY A 71 -11.47 -5.89 -11.50
N GLY A 72 -10.88 -4.69 -11.43
CA GLY A 72 -10.16 -4.08 -12.55
C GLY A 72 -8.73 -4.60 -12.65
N HIS A 73 -8.28 -4.92 -13.86
CA HIS A 73 -6.90 -5.38 -14.14
C HIS A 73 -6.10 -4.30 -14.86
N PHE A 74 -4.82 -4.17 -14.52
CA PHE A 74 -3.90 -3.24 -15.19
C PHE A 74 -2.48 -3.83 -15.28
N LEU A 75 -1.73 -3.38 -16.28
CA LEU A 75 -0.32 -3.74 -16.45
C LEU A 75 0.52 -2.85 -15.55
N GLY A 76 1.28 -3.45 -14.62
CA GLY A 76 2.26 -2.71 -13.82
C GLY A 76 3.57 -2.49 -14.54
N GLY A 77 3.97 -3.41 -15.43
CA GLY A 77 5.19 -3.28 -16.22
C GLY A 77 5.86 -4.63 -16.47
N TYR A 78 7.17 -4.58 -16.66
CA TYR A 78 7.98 -5.75 -17.00
C TYR A 78 9.17 -5.86 -16.06
N LEU A 79 9.41 -7.04 -15.49
CA LEU A 79 10.54 -7.28 -14.60
C LEU A 79 11.42 -8.42 -15.09
N ARG A 80 12.71 -8.28 -14.84
CA ARG A 80 13.66 -9.38 -14.95
C ARG A 80 14.58 -9.38 -13.76
N GLU A 81 15.07 -10.55 -13.41
CA GLU A 81 16.05 -10.72 -12.34
C GLU A 81 17.35 -11.29 -12.92
N ASN A 82 18.48 -10.75 -12.49
CA ASN A 82 19.80 -11.31 -12.81
C ASN A 82 20.78 -10.97 -11.69
N SER A 83 21.53 -11.96 -11.20
CA SER A 83 22.57 -11.75 -10.17
C SER A 83 22.09 -10.95 -8.95
N ASN A 84 20.94 -11.31 -8.36
CA ASN A 84 20.32 -10.62 -7.22
C ASN A 84 19.93 -9.15 -7.46
N LYS A 85 19.89 -8.72 -8.72
CA LYS A 85 19.39 -7.42 -9.14
C LYS A 85 18.09 -7.60 -9.91
N VAL A 86 17.07 -6.83 -9.55
CA VAL A 86 15.77 -6.80 -10.23
C VAL A 86 15.70 -5.53 -11.05
N PHE A 87 15.43 -5.68 -12.34
CA PHE A 87 15.26 -4.60 -13.29
C PHE A 87 13.78 -4.48 -13.61
N TYR A 88 13.33 -3.24 -13.83
CA TYR A 88 11.94 -2.90 -14.11
C TYR A 88 11.86 -2.05 -15.36
N ILE A 89 10.75 -2.17 -16.08
CA ILE A 89 10.37 -1.31 -17.21
C ILE A 89 8.90 -0.94 -17.00
N HIS A 90 8.64 0.36 -16.84
CA HIS A 90 7.28 0.89 -16.87
C HIS A 90 6.72 0.79 -18.29
N PRO A 91 5.41 0.56 -18.51
CA PRO A 91 4.82 0.46 -19.85
C PRO A 91 5.14 1.64 -20.78
N ASP A 92 5.30 2.83 -20.23
CA ASP A 92 5.59 4.09 -20.93
C ASP A 92 7.04 4.61 -20.70
N GLY A 93 7.90 3.81 -20.07
CA GLY A 93 9.22 4.24 -19.63
C GLY A 93 10.37 3.39 -20.17
N ASP A 94 11.59 3.77 -19.76
CA ASP A 94 12.80 3.02 -20.04
C ASP A 94 13.12 2.00 -18.94
N ALA A 95 14.08 1.12 -19.22
CA ALA A 95 14.53 0.12 -18.26
C ALA A 95 15.45 0.72 -17.20
N GLY A 96 15.22 0.37 -15.93
CA GLY A 96 16.06 0.78 -14.80
C GLY A 96 16.14 -0.27 -13.71
N THR A 97 16.87 0.06 -12.64
CA THR A 97 17.00 -0.81 -11.46
C THR A 97 15.80 -0.61 -10.54
N LEU A 98 15.17 -1.70 -10.10
CA LEU A 98 14.13 -1.64 -9.06
C LEU A 98 14.70 -2.07 -7.70
N TYR A 99 15.45 -3.17 -7.69
CA TYR A 99 16.09 -3.69 -6.49
C TYR A 99 17.52 -4.12 -6.80
N ASP A 100 18.43 -3.92 -5.84
CA ASP A 100 19.78 -4.47 -5.88
C ASP A 100 20.13 -5.08 -4.52
N PHE A 101 19.99 -6.41 -4.41
CA PHE A 101 20.23 -7.14 -3.16
C PHE A 101 21.70 -7.49 -2.96
N ASN A 102 22.60 -6.93 -3.76
CA ASN A 102 24.05 -7.06 -3.56
C ASN A 102 24.63 -5.93 -2.69
N LEU A 103 23.83 -4.91 -2.38
CA LEU A 103 24.27 -3.75 -1.62
C LEU A 103 24.59 -4.11 -0.15
N GLU A 104 25.61 -3.46 0.38
CA GLU A 104 26.03 -3.52 1.78
C GLU A 104 25.68 -2.22 2.53
N VAL A 105 25.78 -2.23 3.86
CA VAL A 105 25.52 -1.04 4.68
C VAL A 105 26.45 0.11 4.29
N GLY A 106 25.88 1.27 4.01
CA GLY A 106 26.59 2.46 3.52
C GLY A 106 26.63 2.59 1.99
N ASP A 107 26.21 1.58 1.24
CA ASP A 107 26.10 1.67 -0.21
C ASP A 107 24.91 2.54 -0.64
N THR A 108 24.99 3.02 -1.88
CA THR A 108 23.96 3.81 -2.55
C THR A 108 23.56 3.15 -3.86
N CYS A 109 22.28 3.22 -4.22
CA CYS A 109 21.78 2.77 -5.51
C CYS A 109 20.76 3.76 -6.08
N SER A 110 20.83 3.98 -7.39
CA SER A 110 19.82 4.72 -8.13
C SER A 110 18.75 3.75 -8.63
N ILE A 111 17.49 4.02 -8.30
CA ILE A 111 16.35 3.15 -8.60
C ILE A 111 15.25 3.90 -9.37
N ILE A 112 14.43 3.13 -10.08
CA ILE A 112 13.15 3.56 -10.66
C ILE A 112 12.00 2.76 -10.05
N THR A 113 10.79 3.31 -10.12
CA THR A 113 9.56 2.67 -9.60
C THR A 113 8.41 2.87 -10.58
N ILE A 114 7.21 2.32 -10.27
CA ILE A 114 6.03 2.54 -11.13
C ILE A 114 5.67 4.03 -11.29
N PHE A 115 5.82 4.84 -10.24
CA PHE A 115 5.48 6.27 -10.28
C PHE A 115 6.65 7.19 -10.66
N TYR A 116 7.89 6.72 -10.51
CA TYR A 116 9.11 7.45 -10.89
C TYR A 116 9.88 6.60 -11.90
N HIS A 117 9.33 6.47 -13.11
CA HIS A 117 9.90 5.63 -14.17
C HIS A 117 10.70 6.43 -15.20
N ASP A 118 10.50 7.75 -15.24
CA ASP A 118 11.22 8.70 -16.10
C ASP A 118 12.40 9.37 -15.38
N GLN A 119 12.52 9.17 -14.07
CA GLN A 119 13.57 9.74 -13.22
C GLN A 119 14.06 8.71 -12.20
N GLU A 120 15.38 8.53 -12.16
CA GLU A 120 16.03 7.76 -11.10
C GLU A 120 16.20 8.61 -9.85
N PHE A 121 16.07 7.99 -8.68
CA PHE A 121 16.40 8.61 -7.40
C PHE A 121 17.24 7.67 -6.55
N ASN A 122 17.97 8.24 -5.59
CA ASN A 122 18.93 7.50 -4.79
C ASN A 122 18.29 6.95 -3.52
N VAL A 123 18.67 5.72 -3.19
CA VAL A 123 18.43 5.10 -1.89
C VAL A 123 19.76 4.71 -1.26
N TYR A 124 19.81 4.77 0.07
CA TYR A 124 20.98 4.46 0.88
C TYR A 124 20.66 3.30 1.82
N ILE A 125 21.56 2.32 1.90
CA ILE A 125 21.40 1.19 2.83
C ILE A 125 21.89 1.61 4.21
N THR A 126 20.97 1.69 5.17
CA THR A 126 21.27 2.13 6.54
C THR A 126 21.55 0.97 7.48
N ASP A 127 20.94 -0.19 7.23
CA ASP A 127 21.13 -1.40 8.02
C ASP A 127 20.81 -2.66 7.21
N ILE A 128 21.38 -3.79 7.61
CA ILE A 128 21.04 -5.11 7.08
C ILE A 128 20.90 -6.08 8.25
N ASP A 129 19.69 -6.61 8.43
CA ASP A 129 19.37 -7.56 9.49
C ASP A 129 18.76 -8.85 8.93
N THR A 130 18.25 -9.70 9.83
CA THR A 130 17.57 -10.93 9.48
C THR A 130 16.21 -10.97 10.16
N VAL A 131 15.17 -11.19 9.36
CA VAL A 131 13.78 -11.35 9.80
C VAL A 131 13.32 -12.78 9.54
N GLU A 132 12.36 -13.26 10.35
CA GLU A 132 11.77 -14.58 10.19
C GLU A 132 10.27 -14.47 9.95
N TYR A 133 9.80 -15.04 8.84
CA TYR A 133 8.38 -15.16 8.53
C TYR A 133 8.04 -16.62 8.24
N PHE A 134 7.06 -17.17 8.96
CA PHE A 134 6.62 -18.56 8.79
C PHE A 134 7.78 -19.58 8.85
N GLY A 135 8.74 -19.38 9.76
CA GLY A 135 9.90 -20.25 9.94
C GLY A 135 10.99 -20.12 8.87
N ILE A 136 10.88 -19.13 7.97
CA ILE A 136 11.89 -18.84 6.95
C ILE A 136 12.64 -17.56 7.32
N GLN A 137 13.94 -17.70 7.53
CA GLN A 137 14.83 -16.56 7.73
C GLN A 137 15.17 -15.89 6.41
N ARG A 138 15.11 -14.56 6.40
CA ARG A 138 15.35 -13.72 5.23
C ARG A 138 16.22 -12.54 5.65
N LYS A 139 17.18 -12.17 4.80
CA LYS A 139 17.85 -10.89 4.95
C LYS A 139 16.86 -9.76 4.67
N ARG A 140 16.99 -8.67 5.41
CA ARG A 140 16.25 -7.44 5.17
C ARG A 140 17.23 -6.26 5.14
N TRP A 141 17.06 -5.41 4.14
CA TRP A 141 17.78 -4.16 3.99
C TRP A 141 16.84 -3.05 4.47
N SER A 142 17.34 -2.21 5.36
CA SER A 142 16.70 -0.95 5.74
C SER A 142 17.25 0.14 4.83
N LEU A 143 16.35 0.91 4.23
CA LEU A 143 16.70 1.91 3.23
C LEU A 143 16.17 3.28 3.65
N ILE A 144 16.86 4.33 3.21
CA ILE A 144 16.40 5.71 3.31
C ILE A 144 16.65 6.43 1.98
N ASP A 145 15.81 7.40 1.61
CA ASP A 145 16.04 8.29 0.47
C ASP A 145 16.67 9.64 0.89
N ASP A 146 16.90 10.52 -0.07
CA ASP A 146 17.44 11.88 0.15
C ASP A 146 16.52 12.77 1.02
N TYR A 147 15.26 12.40 1.19
CA TYR A 147 14.24 13.15 1.92
C TYR A 147 13.96 12.58 3.32
N GLY A 148 14.60 11.46 3.67
CA GLY A 148 14.41 10.78 4.94
C GLY A 148 13.23 9.81 4.97
N ASN A 149 12.65 9.48 3.83
CA ASN A 149 11.64 8.43 3.73
C ASN A 149 12.31 7.06 3.86
N GLU A 150 11.66 6.13 4.56
CA GLU A 150 12.21 4.81 4.81
C GLU A 150 11.54 3.75 3.92
N ASP A 151 12.16 2.59 3.76
CA ASP A 151 11.54 1.36 3.22
C ASP A 151 12.37 0.16 3.69
N TYR A 152 11.83 -1.04 3.50
CA TYR A 152 12.52 -2.28 3.74
C TYR A 152 12.47 -3.18 2.52
N TRP A 153 13.62 -3.66 2.06
CA TRP A 153 13.67 -4.74 1.07
C TRP A 153 13.92 -6.06 1.78
N VAL A 154 13.06 -7.06 1.56
CA VAL A 154 13.17 -8.38 2.15
C VAL A 154 13.54 -9.40 1.07
N ALA A 155 14.58 -10.20 1.33
CA ALA A 155 15.08 -11.21 0.40
C ALA A 155 13.94 -12.14 -0.06
N GLY A 156 13.78 -12.26 -1.39
CA GLY A 156 12.74 -13.06 -2.03
C GLY A 156 11.29 -12.61 -1.80
N ILE A 157 11.08 -11.40 -1.30
CA ILE A 157 9.75 -10.78 -1.17
C ILE A 157 9.72 -9.42 -1.89
N GLY A 158 10.76 -8.60 -1.78
CA GLY A 158 10.77 -7.24 -2.33
C GLY A 158 10.52 -6.18 -1.25
N SER A 159 9.95 -5.04 -1.65
CA SER A 159 9.73 -3.89 -0.75
C SER A 159 8.54 -4.07 0.20
N SER A 160 8.59 -3.39 1.33
CA SER A 160 7.50 -3.30 2.31
C SER A 160 6.29 -2.49 1.84
N ASP A 161 6.42 -1.74 0.74
CA ASP A 161 5.34 -0.99 0.10
C ASP A 161 4.70 -1.78 -1.06
N GLY A 162 5.36 -2.86 -1.50
CA GLY A 162 4.87 -3.73 -2.59
C GLY A 162 5.95 -4.07 -3.62
N PRO A 163 5.61 -4.92 -4.62
CA PRO A 163 6.61 -5.50 -5.53
C PRO A 163 7.22 -4.51 -6.52
N ILE A 164 6.60 -3.34 -6.71
CA ILE A 164 7.06 -2.26 -7.61
C ILE A 164 6.86 -0.84 -7.03
N HIS A 165 6.48 -0.75 -5.75
CA HIS A 165 6.12 0.51 -5.05
C HIS A 165 7.20 0.95 -4.06
N THR A 166 8.43 0.48 -4.19
CA THR A 166 9.48 0.81 -3.22
C THR A 166 9.65 2.31 -3.05
N MET A 167 9.94 2.75 -1.82
CA MET A 167 10.11 4.16 -1.44
C MET A 167 8.83 5.00 -1.61
N MET A 168 7.65 4.38 -1.46
CA MET A 168 6.38 5.08 -1.61
C MET A 168 5.77 5.45 -0.26
N GLN A 169 6.58 6.02 0.62
CA GLN A 169 6.11 6.59 1.89
C GLN A 169 5.67 8.04 1.68
N ARG A 170 4.38 8.24 1.38
CA ARG A 170 3.65 9.53 1.44
C ARG A 170 4.28 10.69 0.65
N GLY A 171 4.71 10.42 -0.58
CA GLY A 171 5.38 11.41 -1.42
C GLY A 171 4.56 11.92 -2.60
N ASN A 172 4.01 11.04 -3.45
CA ASN A 172 3.34 11.47 -4.66
C ASN A 172 2.50 10.34 -5.29
N PRO A 173 1.19 10.52 -5.48
CA PRO A 173 0.41 11.65 -4.98
C PRO A 173 0.34 11.62 -3.45
N PRO A 174 0.32 12.78 -2.76
CA PRO A 174 0.34 12.89 -1.29
C PRO A 174 -0.92 12.33 -0.60
N TYR A 175 -1.77 11.66 -1.38
CA TYR A 175 -3.06 11.12 -1.01
C TYR A 175 -3.14 9.62 -1.21
N LEU A 176 -2.09 8.96 -1.68
CA LEU A 176 -2.04 7.51 -1.79
C LEU A 176 -0.89 6.96 -0.92
N SER A 177 -1.11 5.79 -0.33
CA SER A 177 -0.03 4.97 0.22
C SER A 177 -0.25 3.51 -0.13
N TRP A 178 0.86 2.80 -0.28
CA TRP A 178 0.90 1.37 -0.51
C TRP A 178 1.60 0.70 0.66
N ASP A 179 1.04 -0.39 1.15
CA ASP A 179 1.63 -1.19 2.21
C ASP A 179 1.49 -2.67 1.86
N LEU A 180 2.60 -3.40 1.78
CA LEU A 180 2.54 -4.84 1.56
C LEU A 180 1.85 -5.52 2.75
N LEU A 181 0.67 -6.12 2.51
CA LEU A 181 -0.07 -6.86 3.53
C LEU A 181 0.42 -8.29 3.62
N CYS A 182 0.52 -8.96 2.47
CA CYS A 182 0.90 -10.37 2.42
C CYS A 182 1.71 -10.70 1.17
N PHE A 183 2.47 -11.77 1.28
CA PHE A 183 3.11 -12.41 0.14
C PHE A 183 2.88 -13.92 0.18
N HIS A 184 2.51 -14.48 -0.96
CA HIS A 184 2.33 -15.90 -1.18
C HIS A 184 3.32 -16.41 -2.22
N HIS A 185 3.76 -17.66 -2.04
CA HIS A 185 4.55 -18.39 -3.01
C HIS A 185 3.96 -19.80 -3.17
N ASN A 186 3.57 -20.17 -4.39
CA ASN A 186 2.81 -21.40 -4.68
C ASN A 186 1.59 -21.54 -3.76
N ASP A 187 0.73 -20.51 -3.74
CA ASP A 187 -0.47 -20.39 -2.90
C ASP A 187 -0.25 -20.50 -1.38
N THR A 188 1.00 -20.61 -0.93
CA THR A 188 1.34 -20.71 0.49
C THR A 188 1.68 -19.32 1.02
N LEU A 189 1.03 -18.90 2.10
CA LEU A 189 1.35 -17.64 2.79
C LEU A 189 2.78 -17.69 3.35
N ARG A 190 3.61 -16.71 2.97
CA ARG A 190 5.03 -16.62 3.34
C ARG A 190 5.39 -15.33 4.07
N PHE A 191 4.49 -14.36 4.12
CA PHE A 191 4.60 -13.14 4.90
C PHE A 191 3.21 -12.55 5.13
N ILE A 192 3.00 -11.99 6.32
CA ILE A 192 1.85 -11.17 6.67
C ILE A 192 2.33 -9.99 7.52
N LYS A 193 1.84 -8.79 7.23
CA LYS A 193 2.16 -7.57 7.96
C LYS A 193 1.66 -7.67 9.41
N GLU A 194 2.48 -7.23 10.35
CA GLU A 194 2.11 -7.22 11.76
C GLU A 194 0.82 -6.40 11.97
N GLY A 195 -0.10 -6.92 12.79
CA GLY A 195 -1.41 -6.32 13.03
C GLY A 195 -2.51 -6.75 12.05
N PHE A 196 -2.18 -7.50 11.01
CA PHE A 196 -3.15 -8.03 10.05
C PHE A 196 -3.29 -9.55 10.19
N SER A 197 -4.52 -10.06 10.03
CA SER A 197 -4.84 -11.49 9.98
C SER A 197 -5.32 -11.95 8.60
N GLU A 198 -5.56 -11.00 7.70
CA GLU A 198 -6.09 -11.23 6.36
C GLU A 198 -5.26 -10.47 5.33
N CYS A 199 -5.21 -11.00 4.11
CA CYS A 199 -4.47 -10.44 2.99
C CYS A 199 -5.32 -9.55 2.09
N TYR A 200 -6.58 -9.31 2.48
CA TYR A 200 -7.56 -8.57 1.70
C TYR A 200 -8.28 -7.61 2.63
N ILE A 201 -8.26 -6.35 2.24
CA ILE A 201 -8.97 -5.25 2.88
C ILE A 201 -9.71 -4.54 1.75
N SER A 202 -11.01 -4.43 1.91
CA SER A 202 -11.84 -3.63 1.02
C SER A 202 -13.04 -3.08 1.78
N HIS A 203 -13.47 -1.86 1.42
CA HIS A 203 -14.71 -1.27 1.95
C HIS A 203 -15.98 -1.69 1.20
N VAL A 204 -15.91 -2.70 0.33
CA VAL A 204 -17.10 -3.35 -0.25
C VAL A 204 -17.63 -4.45 0.68
N GLY A 205 -17.90 -4.01 1.91
CA GLY A 205 -18.59 -4.71 2.96
C GLY A 205 -19.01 -3.64 3.95
N ILE A 206 -20.33 -3.48 4.14
CA ILE A 206 -20.93 -2.43 4.96
C ILE A 206 -20.27 -2.42 6.34
N GLU A 207 -19.38 -1.44 6.60
CA GLU A 207 -19.17 -0.86 7.93
C GLU A 207 -18.51 0.52 7.81
N GLU A 208 -19.27 1.52 8.28
CA GLU A 208 -18.95 2.94 8.29
C GLU A 208 -17.84 3.24 9.30
N SER A 209 -16.58 3.25 8.88
CA SER A 209 -15.46 3.64 9.76
C SER A 209 -14.46 4.61 9.13
N TYR A 210 -14.92 5.63 8.39
CA TYR A 210 -14.09 6.81 8.05
C TYR A 210 -14.73 8.10 8.53
N ASN A 211 -14.99 8.16 9.83
CA ASN A 211 -15.50 9.38 10.43
C ASN A 211 -14.41 10.40 10.83
N ASN A 212 -13.13 10.23 10.45
CA ASN A 212 -12.05 11.06 11.04
C ASN A 212 -10.99 11.66 10.11
N MET A 213 -11.14 11.61 8.78
CA MET A 213 -10.12 12.11 7.85
C MET A 213 -10.02 13.65 7.78
N TYR A 214 -11.10 14.39 8.09
CA TYR A 214 -11.14 15.87 8.05
C TYR A 214 -11.12 16.51 9.44
N GLY A 215 -10.89 15.70 10.49
CA GLY A 215 -11.17 16.08 11.87
C GLY A 215 -12.65 16.44 12.12
N ILE A 216 -13.54 16.10 11.17
CA ILE A 216 -14.98 16.33 11.31
C ILE A 216 -15.65 15.07 11.85
N VAL A 217 -16.06 15.10 13.11
CA VAL A 217 -16.76 14.01 13.79
C VAL A 217 -18.23 14.36 14.00
N ILE A 218 -19.10 13.37 13.77
CA ILE A 218 -20.53 13.43 14.12
C ILE A 218 -20.79 12.44 15.24
N PHE A 219 -21.35 12.91 16.36
CA PHE A 219 -21.73 12.03 17.47
C PHE A 219 -22.85 12.65 18.33
N PRO A 220 -23.68 11.83 19.01
CA PRO A 220 -23.75 10.39 18.85
C PRO A 220 -24.36 10.02 17.49
N ASN A 221 -23.84 8.96 16.88
CA ASN A 221 -24.49 8.26 15.78
C ASN A 221 -24.58 6.79 16.20
N PRO A 222 -25.78 6.24 16.49
CA PRO A 222 -27.11 6.82 16.25
C PRO A 222 -27.50 7.97 17.20
N ALA A 223 -28.22 8.96 16.67
CA ALA A 223 -28.80 10.09 17.40
C ALA A 223 -30.24 9.78 17.86
N ARG A 224 -30.68 10.40 18.96
CA ARG A 224 -32.09 10.39 19.39
C ARG A 224 -32.73 11.74 19.07
N ASP A 225 -32.47 12.72 19.93
CA ASP A 225 -33.04 14.05 19.79
C ASP A 225 -32.08 15.01 19.09
N LYS A 226 -30.77 14.74 19.14
CA LYS A 226 -29.72 15.65 18.64
C LYS A 226 -28.41 14.94 18.35
N PHE A 227 -27.58 15.57 17.52
CA PHE A 227 -26.19 15.20 17.31
C PHE A 227 -25.28 16.45 17.25
N GLU A 228 -24.01 16.26 17.57
CA GLU A 228 -22.97 17.27 17.47
C GLU A 228 -22.11 17.03 16.23
N VAL A 229 -21.71 18.12 15.57
CA VAL A 229 -20.67 18.14 14.54
C VAL A 229 -19.49 18.94 15.08
N ARG A 230 -18.35 18.29 15.26
CA ARG A 230 -17.08 18.97 15.60
C ARG A 230 -16.13 18.86 14.43
N SER A 231 -15.40 19.93 14.14
CA SER A 231 -14.42 20.06 13.07
C SER A 231 -13.10 20.54 13.64
N ALA A 232 -12.01 19.79 13.45
CA ALA A 232 -10.69 20.14 13.98
C ALA A 232 -9.98 21.23 13.17
N GLU A 233 -10.29 21.37 11.87
CA GLU A 233 -9.48 22.16 10.94
C GLU A 233 -10.29 23.22 10.16
N PHE A 234 -11.58 22.98 9.92
CA PHE A 234 -12.39 23.82 9.02
C PHE A 234 -13.61 24.44 9.72
N GLY A 235 -13.94 25.66 9.35
CA GLY A 235 -15.22 26.28 9.75
C GLY A 235 -16.38 25.64 9.01
N VAL A 236 -17.33 25.07 9.75
CA VAL A 236 -18.63 24.65 9.25
C VAL A 236 -19.44 25.91 8.94
N GLU A 237 -19.86 26.04 7.68
CA GLU A 237 -20.66 27.18 7.21
C GLU A 237 -22.13 26.79 7.03
N LYS A 238 -22.39 25.52 6.68
CA LYS A 238 -23.74 25.02 6.48
C LYS A 238 -23.82 23.51 6.71
N ILE A 239 -24.94 23.05 7.25
CA ILE A 239 -25.31 21.63 7.34
C ILE A 239 -26.64 21.41 6.62
N GLU A 240 -26.72 20.38 5.80
CA GLU A 240 -27.94 19.96 5.11
C GLU A 240 -28.22 18.49 5.41
N LEU A 241 -29.46 18.16 5.76
CA LEU A 241 -29.91 16.78 5.95
C LEU A 241 -30.77 16.34 4.77
N PHE A 242 -30.53 15.13 4.30
CA PHE A 242 -31.28 14.48 3.24
C PHE A 242 -31.82 13.13 3.71
N ASP A 243 -33.05 12.81 3.34
CA ASP A 243 -33.59 11.46 3.54
C ASP A 243 -33.01 10.45 2.53
N ILE A 244 -33.37 9.17 2.67
CA ILE A 244 -32.92 8.10 1.76
C ILE A 244 -33.38 8.27 0.31
N MET A 245 -34.38 9.13 0.05
CA MET A 245 -34.85 9.45 -1.29
C MET A 245 -34.12 10.68 -1.87
N GLY A 246 -33.13 11.23 -1.16
CA GLY A 246 -32.38 12.41 -1.55
C GLY A 246 -33.16 13.72 -1.38
N ARG A 247 -34.29 13.72 -0.67
CA ARG A 247 -35.04 14.95 -0.38
C ARG A 247 -34.37 15.67 0.77
N LYS A 248 -34.08 16.95 0.60
CA LYS A 248 -33.55 17.80 1.67
C LYS A 248 -34.64 18.01 2.71
N VAL A 249 -34.39 17.58 3.94
CA VAL A 249 -35.33 17.69 5.07
C VAL A 249 -34.96 18.82 6.02
N GLU A 250 -33.69 19.21 6.07
CA GLU A 250 -33.21 20.30 6.92
C GLU A 250 -32.02 21.03 6.29
N GLU A 251 -31.87 22.32 6.61
CA GLU A 251 -30.75 23.16 6.23
C GLU A 251 -30.49 24.18 7.33
N LEU A 252 -29.23 24.26 7.79
CA LEU A 252 -28.78 25.13 8.87
C LEU A 252 -27.52 25.87 8.44
N ASP A 253 -27.53 27.20 8.54
CA ASP A 253 -26.38 28.04 8.26
C ASP A 253 -25.69 28.46 9.57
N PHE A 254 -24.36 28.52 9.53
CA PHE A 254 -23.52 28.84 10.69
C PHE A 254 -22.60 30.03 10.41
N PRO A 255 -22.22 30.81 11.44
CA PRO A 255 -21.20 31.85 11.30
C PRO A 255 -19.87 31.29 10.78
N LEU A 256 -19.10 32.15 10.10
CA LEU A 256 -17.75 31.82 9.65
C LEU A 256 -16.89 31.35 10.84
N HIS A 257 -16.08 30.32 10.60
CA HIS A 257 -15.18 29.70 11.59
C HIS A 257 -15.86 28.90 12.72
N THR A 258 -17.12 28.48 12.57
CA THR A 258 -17.76 27.58 13.53
C THR A 258 -17.09 26.19 13.50
N THR A 259 -16.45 25.78 14.59
CA THR A 259 -15.74 24.49 14.69
C THR A 259 -16.54 23.43 15.45
N GLU A 260 -17.61 23.81 16.15
CA GLU A 260 -18.47 22.90 16.90
C GLU A 260 -19.90 23.43 16.85
N THR A 261 -20.85 22.55 16.53
CA THR A 261 -22.27 22.87 16.54
C THR A 261 -23.14 21.66 16.88
N GLU A 262 -24.31 21.94 17.44
CA GLU A 262 -25.36 20.96 17.73
C GLU A 262 -26.48 21.07 16.69
N VAL A 263 -27.05 19.93 16.30
CA VAL A 263 -28.18 19.81 15.37
C VAL A 263 -29.30 19.04 16.08
N ASP A 264 -30.47 19.67 16.21
CA ASP A 264 -31.67 19.07 16.78
C ASP A 264 -32.43 18.30 15.71
N VAL A 265 -32.59 17.00 15.91
CA VAL A 265 -33.29 16.08 15.01
C VAL A 265 -34.51 15.43 15.65
N SER A 266 -34.96 15.91 16.81
CA SER A 266 -36.11 15.36 17.56
C SER A 266 -37.43 15.41 16.78
N HIS A 267 -37.49 16.24 15.74
CA HIS A 267 -38.62 16.42 14.86
C HIS A 267 -38.59 15.51 13.62
N LEU A 268 -37.50 14.77 13.40
CA LEU A 268 -37.34 13.85 12.28
C LEU A 268 -37.80 12.44 12.66
N GLU A 269 -38.37 11.73 11.69
CA GLU A 269 -38.77 10.34 11.89
C GLU A 269 -37.54 9.43 12.06
N PRO A 270 -37.62 8.35 12.86
CA PRO A 270 -36.54 7.38 12.98
C PRO A 270 -36.16 6.77 11.62
N GLY A 271 -34.87 6.79 11.28
CA GLY A 271 -34.42 6.38 9.96
C GLY A 271 -32.97 6.76 9.66
N SER A 272 -32.51 6.37 8.46
CA SER A 272 -31.19 6.76 7.95
C SER A 272 -31.29 8.07 7.17
N TYR A 273 -30.36 8.98 7.43
CA TYR A 273 -30.24 10.28 6.77
C TYR A 273 -28.81 10.50 6.30
N PHE A 274 -28.65 11.36 5.29
CA PHE A 274 -27.35 11.84 4.83
C PHE A 274 -27.16 13.29 5.27
N CYS A 275 -26.14 13.54 6.08
CA CYS A 275 -25.74 14.84 6.59
C CYS A 275 -24.59 15.40 5.76
N ARG A 276 -24.87 16.40 4.93
CA ARG A 276 -23.88 17.13 4.16
C ARG A 276 -23.40 18.36 4.92
N ILE A 277 -22.13 18.37 5.29
CA ILE A 277 -21.44 19.44 6.00
C ILE A 277 -20.64 20.24 4.98
N CYS A 278 -20.99 21.51 4.83
CA CYS A 278 -20.38 22.44 3.90
C CYS A 278 -19.41 23.37 4.66
N THR A 279 -18.23 23.54 4.08
CA THR A 279 -17.18 24.48 4.51
C THR A 279 -16.84 25.39 3.34
N ARG A 280 -16.04 26.43 3.58
CA ARG A 280 -15.65 27.43 2.57
C ARG A 280 -15.18 26.87 1.23
N ASN A 281 -14.46 25.74 1.27
CA ASN A 281 -13.75 25.20 0.11
C ASN A 281 -14.29 23.84 -0.34
N LYS A 282 -15.06 23.12 0.49
CA LYS A 282 -15.44 21.71 0.29
C LYS A 282 -16.73 21.35 1.01
N SER A 283 -17.38 20.29 0.56
CA SER A 283 -18.51 19.64 1.24
C SER A 283 -18.24 18.17 1.52
N ILE A 284 -18.58 17.69 2.71
CA ILE A 284 -18.43 16.29 3.15
C ILE A 284 -19.81 15.75 3.48
N THR A 285 -20.13 14.51 3.08
CA THR A 285 -21.41 13.87 3.42
C THR A 285 -21.18 12.68 4.33
N LYS A 286 -21.92 12.59 5.43
CA LYS A 286 -21.87 11.49 6.42
C LYS A 286 -23.26 10.91 6.61
N LYS A 287 -23.38 9.59 6.73
CA LYS A 287 -24.65 8.96 7.10
C LYS A 287 -24.86 9.06 8.61
N ILE A 288 -26.08 9.35 9.02
CA ILE A 288 -26.52 9.38 10.41
C ILE A 288 -27.78 8.53 10.58
N LEU A 289 -27.85 7.77 11.67
CA LEU A 289 -29.03 7.01 12.08
C LEU A 289 -29.78 7.76 13.18
N ILE A 290 -31.05 8.05 12.99
CA ILE A 290 -31.95 8.65 13.99
C ILE A 290 -32.85 7.55 14.57
N ARG A 291 -33.03 7.54 15.90
CA ARG A 291 -33.78 6.53 16.66
C ARG A 291 -35.01 7.07 17.36
#